data_AF-A0A284QRG3-F1
#
_entry.id   AF-A0A284QRG3-F1
#
_cell.length_a   1.000
_cell.length_b   1.000
_cell.length_c   1.000
_cell.angle_alpha   90.00
_cell.angle_beta   90.00
_cell.angle_gamma   90.00
#
_symmetry.space_group_name_H-M   'P 1'
#
loop_
_entity.id
_entity.type
_entity.pdbx_description
1 polymer ?
#
loop_
_entity_poly.entity_id
_entity_poly.type
_entity_poly.pdbx_seq_one_letter_code
_entity_poly.pdbx_strand_id
1 'polypeptide(L)'
;MADRTDEYSVAEESDSIEICRGWRDHARESADLTKGFLGKGYSKYAFLGRYHGKDVCVLQCGTHMSTIHENNKELLAELRLLQMGGWFSESFHRRATAERCTVPSIRFNVIDTFIGEVESSDLHKCAEDKSGLVWPTFLVAPLLPMKGLYQQRKFSGSAQIGQNEDAVGQVADAFAHHIFEDSQGEIMFADIQGVVGPGPSLILFDPQAHTIHKNAGPNDKGIVELERFVNEHVCNKFCVGLMLDPAAEILRTAKERLKL
;
A
#
# COMPACT_ATOMS: atom_id res chain seq x y z
N MET A 1 8.28 19.42 21.26
CA MET A 1 7.51 19.95 20.12
C MET A 1 6.12 19.37 20.21
N ALA A 2 5.09 20.19 19.98
CA ALA A 2 3.71 19.93 20.33
C ALA A 2 3.18 18.59 19.79
N ASP A 3 2.52 17.86 20.68
CA ASP A 3 1.64 16.73 20.41
C ASP A 3 0.48 17.25 19.55
N ARG A 4 0.64 17.18 18.23
CA ARG A 4 -0.49 17.31 17.30
C ARG A 4 -1.12 15.93 17.23
N THR A 5 -2.03 15.66 18.14
CA THR A 5 -3.09 14.69 17.90
C THR A 5 -3.77 15.09 16.60
N ASP A 6 -3.58 14.28 15.55
CA ASP A 6 -4.22 14.45 14.26
C ASP A 6 -5.75 14.56 14.46
N GLU A 7 -6.28 15.77 14.38
CA GLU A 7 -7.72 16.01 14.26
C GLU A 7 -8.14 15.57 12.85
N TYR A 8 -8.60 14.33 12.74
CA TYR A 8 -9.25 13.84 11.53
C TYR A 8 -10.66 14.46 11.46
N SER A 9 -10.96 15.16 10.36
CA SER A 9 -12.35 15.43 10.00
C SER A 9 -12.97 14.14 9.48
N VAL A 10 -13.74 13.45 10.32
CA VAL A 10 -14.65 12.41 9.86
C VAL A 10 -15.71 13.11 9.03
N ALA A 11 -15.73 12.89 7.71
CA ALA A 11 -16.89 13.25 6.92
C ALA A 11 -18.01 12.28 7.33
N GLU A 12 -19.00 12.77 8.06
CA GLU A 12 -20.21 12.02 8.45
C GLU A 12 -21.16 11.84 7.25
N GLU A 13 -20.63 11.42 6.10
CA GLU A 13 -21.46 11.07 4.96
C GLU A 13 -21.94 9.62 5.14
N SER A 14 -23.21 9.47 5.49
CA SER A 14 -23.87 8.17 5.47
C SER A 14 -24.14 7.77 4.03
N ASP A 15 -23.61 6.61 3.63
CA ASP A 15 -23.75 6.07 2.29
C ASP A 15 -23.96 4.54 2.35
N SER A 16 -24.21 3.93 1.20
CA SER A 16 -24.44 2.50 1.06
C SER A 16 -23.35 1.83 0.23
N ILE A 17 -22.85 0.70 0.72
CA ILE A 17 -21.95 -0.20 0.00
C ILE A 17 -22.55 -1.59 -0.03
N GLU A 18 -22.54 -2.22 -1.20
CA GLU A 18 -22.95 -3.61 -1.35
C GLU A 18 -21.75 -4.52 -1.13
N ILE A 19 -21.89 -5.55 -0.30
CA ILE A 19 -20.82 -6.54 -0.05
C ILE A 19 -21.22 -7.86 -0.69
N CYS A 20 -20.33 -8.44 -1.50
CA CYS A 20 -20.59 -9.73 -2.11
C CYS A 20 -20.72 -10.81 -1.02
N ARG A 21 -21.83 -11.56 -1.04
CA ARG A 21 -22.07 -12.65 -0.09
C ARG A 21 -21.33 -13.92 -0.52
N GLY A 22 -20.94 -14.72 0.46
CA GLY A 22 -20.39 -16.07 0.28
C GLY A 22 -18.88 -16.10 0.09
N TRP A 23 -18.21 -14.93 0.05
CA TRP A 23 -16.78 -14.84 -0.24
C TRP A 23 -15.91 -15.66 0.72
N ARG A 24 -16.35 -15.83 1.98
CA ARG A 24 -15.61 -16.58 3.02
C ARG A 24 -15.53 -18.07 2.75
N ASP A 25 -16.53 -18.66 2.12
CA ASP A 25 -16.51 -20.08 1.75
C ASP A 25 -15.41 -20.37 0.72
N HIS A 26 -15.01 -19.34 -0.02
CA HIS A 26 -13.98 -19.39 -1.05
C HIS A 26 -12.63 -18.82 -0.60
N ALA A 27 -12.49 -18.40 0.67
CA ALA A 27 -11.22 -17.86 1.21
C ALA A 27 -10.07 -18.89 1.30
N ARG A 28 -10.37 -20.17 1.03
CA ARG A 28 -9.40 -21.26 0.89
C ARG A 28 -9.08 -21.61 -0.56
N GLU A 29 -9.85 -21.09 -1.50
CA GLU A 29 -9.68 -21.29 -2.94
C GLU A 29 -8.78 -20.21 -3.55
N SER A 30 -8.42 -20.36 -4.81
CA SER A 30 -7.81 -19.29 -5.61
C SER A 30 -8.81 -18.15 -5.83
N ALA A 31 -8.31 -16.93 -6.07
CA ALA A 31 -9.13 -15.76 -6.36
C ALA A 31 -10.16 -16.04 -7.48
N ASP A 32 -11.42 -15.75 -7.22
CA ASP A 32 -12.52 -15.92 -8.16
C ASP A 32 -13.53 -14.79 -8.01
N LEU A 33 -13.52 -13.88 -8.98
CA LEU A 33 -14.41 -12.72 -9.04
C LEU A 33 -15.89 -13.11 -9.04
N THR A 34 -16.24 -14.28 -9.60
CA THR A 34 -17.63 -14.74 -9.64
C THR A 34 -18.17 -15.15 -8.28
N LYS A 35 -17.26 -15.39 -7.33
CA LYS A 35 -17.51 -15.84 -5.97
C LYS A 35 -17.24 -14.76 -4.92
N GLY A 36 -16.88 -13.55 -5.36
CA GLY A 36 -16.62 -12.41 -4.50
C GLY A 36 -15.30 -12.45 -3.73
N PHE A 37 -14.52 -13.54 -3.75
CA PHE A 37 -13.22 -13.60 -3.09
C PHE A 37 -12.11 -13.15 -4.04
N LEU A 38 -11.42 -12.06 -3.68
CA LEU A 38 -10.36 -11.47 -4.52
C LEU A 38 -8.98 -11.99 -4.14
N GLY A 39 -8.78 -12.39 -2.89
CA GLY A 39 -7.51 -12.96 -2.44
C GLY A 39 -7.31 -12.80 -0.94
N LYS A 40 -6.18 -13.33 -0.46
CA LYS A 40 -5.72 -13.12 0.92
C LYS A 40 -4.23 -12.87 0.95
N GLY A 41 -3.84 -11.90 1.76
CA GLY A 41 -2.46 -11.72 2.18
C GLY A 41 -2.18 -12.52 3.45
N TYR A 42 -1.11 -12.14 4.15
CA TYR A 42 -0.77 -12.73 5.44
C TYR A 42 -1.80 -12.38 6.52
N SER A 43 -2.20 -11.11 6.62
CA SER A 43 -3.11 -10.63 7.67
C SER A 43 -4.52 -10.28 7.18
N LYS A 44 -4.71 -10.02 5.88
CA LYS A 44 -5.95 -9.46 5.33
C LYS A 44 -6.61 -10.35 4.27
N TYR A 45 -7.92 -10.26 4.21
CA TYR A 45 -8.75 -10.74 3.12
C TYR A 45 -9.13 -9.57 2.21
N ALA A 46 -9.17 -9.85 0.90
CA ALA A 46 -9.71 -8.97 -0.12
C ALA A 46 -10.95 -9.64 -0.73
N PHE A 47 -12.06 -8.92 -0.79
CA PHE A 47 -13.31 -9.40 -1.36
C PHE A 47 -14.07 -8.28 -2.11
N LEU A 48 -14.99 -8.68 -2.97
CA LEU A 48 -15.70 -7.80 -3.88
C LEU A 48 -16.79 -7.03 -3.12
N GLY A 49 -16.83 -5.72 -3.34
CA GLY A 49 -17.96 -4.88 -3.01
C GLY A 49 -18.43 -4.08 -4.22
N ARG A 50 -19.52 -3.33 -4.06
CA ARG A 50 -19.97 -2.33 -5.03
C ARG A 50 -20.31 -1.03 -4.33
N TYR A 51 -19.74 0.06 -4.82
CA TYR A 51 -19.93 1.41 -4.31
C TYR A 51 -20.24 2.36 -5.47
N HIS A 52 -21.34 3.13 -5.38
CA HIS A 52 -21.86 3.97 -6.49
C HIS A 52 -21.94 3.24 -7.83
N GLY A 53 -22.42 2.00 -7.82
CA GLY A 53 -22.57 1.16 -9.02
C GLY A 53 -21.25 0.63 -9.60
N LYS A 54 -20.10 0.88 -8.97
CA LYS A 54 -18.77 0.40 -9.40
C LYS A 54 -18.27 -0.72 -8.52
N ASP A 55 -17.69 -1.74 -9.13
CA ASP A 55 -17.03 -2.83 -8.40
C ASP A 55 -15.77 -2.30 -7.71
N VAL A 56 -15.61 -2.63 -6.43
CA VAL A 56 -14.50 -2.21 -5.56
C VAL A 56 -13.89 -3.39 -4.81
N CYS A 57 -12.65 -3.22 -4.37
CA CYS A 57 -11.98 -4.13 -3.46
C CYS A 57 -12.25 -3.70 -2.01
N VAL A 58 -12.75 -4.62 -1.19
CA VAL A 58 -12.96 -4.42 0.24
C VAL A 58 -11.97 -5.27 1.02
N LEU A 59 -11.30 -4.66 1.99
CA LEU A 59 -10.21 -5.22 2.77
C LEU A 59 -10.55 -5.25 4.26
N GLN A 60 -10.30 -6.41 4.89
CA GLN A 60 -10.43 -6.62 6.34
C GLN A 60 -9.37 -7.60 6.86
N CYS A 61 -8.90 -7.41 8.09
CA CYS A 61 -8.00 -8.36 8.74
C CYS A 61 -8.71 -9.69 9.04
N GLY A 62 -7.97 -10.79 9.06
CA GLY A 62 -8.54 -12.11 9.38
C GLY A 62 -8.88 -12.27 10.86
N THR A 63 -10.00 -12.94 11.17
CA THR A 63 -10.47 -13.15 12.57
C THR A 63 -9.52 -13.89 13.49
N HIS A 64 -8.61 -14.68 12.94
CA HIS A 64 -7.63 -15.46 13.71
C HIS A 64 -6.35 -14.66 14.01
N MET A 65 -6.18 -13.49 13.39
CA MET A 65 -4.96 -12.69 13.46
C MET A 65 -5.18 -11.32 14.13
N SER A 66 -6.43 -10.93 14.40
CA SER A 66 -6.75 -9.55 14.74
C SER A 66 -8.01 -9.44 15.60
N THR A 67 -8.03 -8.42 16.44
CA THR A 67 -9.20 -7.90 17.16
C THR A 67 -9.85 -6.73 16.39
N ILE A 68 -11.02 -6.26 16.81
CA ILE A 68 -11.66 -5.06 16.22
C ILE A 68 -10.70 -3.86 16.23
N HIS A 69 -10.01 -3.64 17.36
CA HIS A 69 -9.07 -2.53 17.51
C HIS A 69 -7.85 -2.68 16.59
N GLU A 70 -7.28 -3.88 16.49
CA GLU A 70 -6.14 -4.16 15.61
C GLU A 70 -6.53 -4.04 14.13
N ASN A 71 -7.71 -4.52 13.72
CA ASN A 71 -8.21 -4.34 12.36
C ASN A 71 -8.32 -2.86 12.01
N ASN A 72 -8.93 -2.05 12.88
CA ASN A 72 -9.05 -0.61 12.65
C ASN A 72 -7.65 0.05 12.53
N LYS A 73 -6.74 -0.25 13.47
CA LYS A 73 -5.38 0.29 13.47
C LYS A 73 -4.59 -0.10 12.21
N GLU A 74 -4.68 -1.35 11.77
CA GLU A 74 -3.99 -1.84 10.57
C GLU A 74 -4.52 -1.18 9.30
N LEU A 75 -5.85 -1.12 9.14
CA LEU A 75 -6.46 -0.51 7.95
C LEU A 75 -6.20 1.00 7.89
N LEU A 76 -6.21 1.71 9.02
CA LEU A 76 -5.80 3.12 9.07
C LEU A 76 -4.34 3.33 8.70
N ALA A 77 -3.44 2.47 9.20
CA ALA A 77 -2.02 2.53 8.84
C ALA A 77 -1.83 2.29 7.33
N GLU A 78 -2.55 1.33 6.76
CA GLU A 78 -2.53 1.06 5.32
C GLU A 78 -3.07 2.23 4.49
N LEU A 79 -4.19 2.84 4.88
CA LEU A 79 -4.72 4.03 4.18
C LEU A 79 -3.69 5.17 4.18
N ARG A 80 -3.04 5.43 5.33
CA ARG A 80 -1.99 6.46 5.43
C ARG A 80 -0.81 6.15 4.50
N LEU A 81 -0.36 4.89 4.45
CA LEU A 81 0.73 4.51 3.54
C LEU A 81 0.32 4.59 2.07
N LEU A 82 -0.92 4.27 1.71
CA LEU A 82 -1.45 4.46 0.36
C LEU A 82 -1.47 5.95 -0.03
N GLN A 83 -1.90 6.83 0.89
CA GLN A 83 -1.89 8.29 0.71
C GLN A 83 -0.48 8.84 0.53
N MET A 84 0.44 8.43 1.39
CA MET A 84 1.86 8.79 1.26
C MET A 84 2.43 8.27 -0.07
N GLY A 85 2.12 7.03 -0.44
CA GLY A 85 2.53 6.46 -1.72
C GLY A 85 2.02 7.26 -2.91
N GLY A 86 0.77 7.74 -2.86
CA GLY A 86 0.21 8.66 -3.85
C GLY A 86 1.02 9.94 -3.97
N TRP A 87 1.31 10.59 -2.85
CA TRP A 87 2.12 11.81 -2.80
C TRP A 87 3.53 11.60 -3.37
N PHE A 88 4.22 10.51 -2.97
CA PHE A 88 5.54 10.18 -3.51
C PHE A 88 5.49 9.82 -4.99
N SER A 89 4.41 9.20 -5.48
CA SER A 89 4.24 8.95 -6.92
C SER A 89 4.20 10.26 -7.70
N GLU A 90 3.48 11.27 -7.19
CA GLU A 90 3.45 12.61 -7.82
C GLU A 90 4.82 13.31 -7.73
N SER A 91 5.50 13.22 -6.59
CA SER A 91 6.86 13.77 -6.42
C SER A 91 7.86 13.12 -7.39
N PHE A 92 7.78 11.80 -7.56
CA PHE A 92 8.62 11.04 -8.47
C PHE A 92 8.44 11.49 -9.93
N HIS A 93 7.19 11.66 -10.38
CA HIS A 93 6.93 12.15 -11.74
C HIS A 93 7.40 13.59 -11.94
N ARG A 94 7.25 14.46 -10.93
CA ARG A 94 7.78 15.83 -10.99
C ARG A 94 9.31 15.82 -11.12
N ARG A 95 9.99 14.99 -10.33
CA ARG A 95 11.45 14.81 -10.42
C ARG A 95 11.86 14.26 -11.78
N ALA A 96 11.22 13.20 -12.26
CA ALA A 96 11.48 12.63 -13.58
C ALA A 96 11.35 13.66 -14.71
N THR A 97 10.33 14.53 -14.62
CA THR A 97 10.12 15.63 -15.57
C THR A 97 11.24 16.67 -15.49
N ALA A 98 11.61 17.09 -14.27
CA ALA A 98 12.67 18.07 -14.05
C ALA A 98 14.03 17.59 -14.58
N GLU A 99 14.36 16.32 -14.32
CA GLU A 99 15.62 15.69 -14.74
C GLU A 99 15.58 15.12 -16.17
N ARG A 100 14.44 15.29 -16.88
CA ARG A 100 14.23 14.75 -18.23
C ARG A 100 14.46 13.24 -18.33
N CYS A 101 14.18 12.52 -17.24
CA CYS A 101 14.25 11.07 -17.16
C CYS A 101 12.92 10.48 -17.63
N THR A 102 12.95 9.66 -18.68
CA THR A 102 11.75 8.94 -19.13
C THR A 102 11.54 7.71 -18.27
N VAL A 103 10.48 7.72 -17.46
CA VAL A 103 10.08 6.61 -16.59
C VAL A 103 8.72 6.04 -17.02
N PRO A 104 8.50 4.72 -16.89
CA PRO A 104 7.17 4.12 -16.80
C PRO A 104 6.24 4.90 -15.86
N SER A 105 4.95 4.94 -16.19
CA SER A 105 3.95 5.52 -15.30
C SER A 105 3.83 4.66 -14.04
N ILE A 106 3.97 5.27 -12.87
CA ILE A 106 3.90 4.57 -11.58
C ILE A 106 2.94 5.30 -10.64
N ARG A 107 1.94 4.63 -10.11
CA ARG A 107 0.98 5.26 -9.17
C ARG A 107 0.50 4.28 -8.13
N PHE A 108 0.13 4.77 -6.95
CA PHE A 108 -0.61 3.98 -5.99
C PHE A 108 -2.12 3.94 -6.26
N ASN A 109 -2.75 2.85 -5.86
CA ASN A 109 -4.20 2.66 -5.89
C ASN A 109 -4.90 3.39 -4.73
N VAL A 110 -4.81 4.73 -4.73
CA VAL A 110 -5.29 5.58 -3.62
C VAL A 110 -6.48 6.46 -3.96
N ILE A 111 -6.68 6.78 -5.24
CA ILE A 111 -7.83 7.58 -5.69
C ILE A 111 -9.09 6.77 -5.39
N ASP A 112 -10.07 7.37 -4.71
CA ASP A 112 -11.30 6.72 -4.23
C ASP A 112 -11.07 5.60 -3.19
N THR A 113 -9.91 5.58 -2.52
CA THR A 113 -9.65 4.68 -1.39
C THR A 113 -10.05 5.34 -0.08
N PHE A 114 -10.83 4.64 0.75
CA PHE A 114 -11.34 5.18 2.02
C PHE A 114 -11.56 4.08 3.07
N ILE A 115 -11.75 4.50 4.33
CA ILE A 115 -12.21 3.63 5.42
C ILE A 115 -13.72 3.79 5.56
N GLY A 116 -14.43 2.66 5.58
CA GLY A 116 -15.83 2.60 5.95
C GLY A 116 -16.00 2.02 7.35
N GLU A 117 -17.04 2.47 8.04
CA GLU A 117 -17.49 1.92 9.32
C GLU A 117 -18.99 1.69 9.24
N VAL A 118 -19.44 0.52 9.70
CA VAL A 118 -20.87 0.19 9.85
C VAL A 118 -21.22 0.06 11.32
N GLU A 119 -22.46 0.38 11.66
CA GLU A 119 -23.00 0.08 12.98
C GLU A 119 -23.05 -1.44 13.22
N SER A 120 -22.84 -1.87 14.47
CA SER A 120 -22.86 -3.29 14.83
C SER A 120 -24.19 -3.99 14.51
N SER A 121 -25.30 -3.25 14.50
CA SER A 121 -26.63 -3.70 14.06
C SER A 121 -26.66 -4.11 12.59
N ASP A 122 -25.79 -3.53 11.76
CA ASP A 122 -25.75 -3.72 10.31
C ASP A 122 -24.84 -4.89 9.89
N LEU A 123 -23.91 -5.29 10.76
CA LEU A 123 -22.99 -6.41 10.52
C LEU A 123 -23.69 -7.78 10.40
N HIS A 124 -24.80 -7.96 11.10
CA HIS A 124 -25.44 -9.27 11.28
C HIS A 124 -26.93 -9.27 10.90
N LYS A 125 -27.35 -8.38 9.99
CA LYS A 125 -28.76 -8.25 9.58
C LYS A 125 -29.39 -9.57 9.08
N CYS A 126 -28.61 -10.58 8.71
CA CYS A 126 -29.10 -11.93 8.47
C CYS A 126 -28.37 -12.95 9.38
N ALA A 127 -29.12 -13.65 10.24
CA ALA A 127 -28.60 -14.65 11.19
C ALA A 127 -27.96 -15.89 10.52
N GLU A 128 -28.22 -16.09 9.22
CA GLU A 128 -27.61 -17.15 8.39
C GLU A 128 -26.37 -16.65 7.62
N ASP A 129 -26.08 -15.34 7.68
CA ASP A 129 -25.10 -14.65 6.83
C ASP A 129 -23.68 -14.85 7.40
N LYS A 130 -23.07 -15.99 7.08
CA LYS A 130 -21.63 -16.22 7.30
C LYS A 130 -20.74 -15.40 6.36
N SER A 131 -21.29 -14.39 5.69
CA SER A 131 -20.87 -14.00 4.34
C SER A 131 -20.72 -12.51 4.09
N GLY A 132 -20.99 -11.65 5.09
CA GLY A 132 -20.82 -10.19 5.03
C GLY A 132 -19.47 -9.71 5.57
N LEU A 133 -19.45 -8.47 6.05
CA LEU A 133 -18.31 -7.91 6.79
C LEU A 133 -18.08 -8.68 8.09
N VAL A 134 -16.81 -8.89 8.42
CA VAL A 134 -16.38 -9.57 9.64
C VAL A 134 -16.22 -8.58 10.79
N TRP A 135 -15.72 -7.39 10.47
CA TRP A 135 -15.52 -6.30 11.42
C TRP A 135 -16.38 -5.08 11.05
N PRO A 136 -16.69 -4.19 12.01
CA PRO A 136 -17.35 -2.91 11.72
C PRO A 136 -16.58 -2.05 10.71
N THR A 137 -15.25 -2.06 10.80
CA THR A 137 -14.36 -1.25 9.97
C THR A 137 -13.81 -2.05 8.80
N PHE A 138 -13.76 -1.44 7.62
CA PHE A 138 -13.18 -2.00 6.41
C PHE A 138 -12.50 -0.91 5.57
N LEU A 139 -11.55 -1.30 4.73
CA LEU A 139 -10.94 -0.40 3.75
C LEU A 139 -11.49 -0.72 2.36
N VAL A 140 -11.90 0.32 1.64
CA VAL A 140 -12.34 0.24 0.25
C VAL A 140 -11.24 0.81 -0.62
N ALA A 141 -10.90 0.11 -1.71
CA ALA A 141 -9.99 0.58 -2.74
C ALA A 141 -10.57 0.27 -4.13
N PRO A 142 -10.20 1.00 -5.19
CA PRO A 142 -10.59 0.65 -6.54
C PRO A 142 -10.19 -0.78 -6.89
N LEU A 143 -11.09 -1.51 -7.57
CA LEU A 143 -10.77 -2.84 -8.04
C LEU A 143 -9.73 -2.76 -9.16
N LEU A 144 -8.59 -3.42 -8.96
CA LEU A 144 -7.52 -3.43 -9.95
C LEU A 144 -7.86 -4.34 -11.13
N PRO A 145 -7.41 -4.00 -12.35
CA PRO A 145 -7.58 -4.87 -13.50
C PRO A 145 -6.68 -6.10 -13.35
N MET A 146 -7.26 -7.25 -12.98
CA MET A 146 -6.50 -8.50 -12.75
C MET A 146 -6.60 -9.50 -13.91
N LYS A 147 -7.10 -9.07 -15.08
CA LYS A 147 -7.36 -9.93 -16.26
C LYS A 147 -6.63 -9.43 -17.50
N GLY A 148 -6.41 -10.35 -18.44
CA GLY A 148 -5.86 -10.03 -19.77
C GLY A 148 -4.36 -9.74 -19.72
N LEU A 149 -3.96 -8.56 -20.22
CA LEU A 149 -2.55 -8.15 -20.29
C LEU A 149 -1.97 -7.66 -18.96
N TYR A 150 -2.81 -7.56 -17.93
CA TYR A 150 -2.40 -7.09 -16.62
C TYR A 150 -1.86 -8.25 -15.77
N GLN A 151 -0.69 -8.05 -15.17
CA GLN A 151 -0.04 -9.07 -14.36
C GLN A 151 0.33 -8.51 -12.99
N GLN A 152 -0.10 -9.19 -11.93
CA GLN A 152 0.37 -8.90 -10.58
C GLN A 152 1.84 -9.30 -10.46
N ARG A 153 2.64 -8.42 -9.87
CA ARG A 153 4.06 -8.65 -9.65
C ARG A 153 4.51 -8.04 -8.33
N LYS A 154 5.38 -8.77 -7.64
CA LYS A 154 6.11 -8.31 -6.47
C LYS A 154 7.54 -7.92 -6.89
N PHE A 155 7.98 -6.74 -6.47
CA PHE A 155 9.27 -6.13 -6.84
C PHE A 155 10.26 -6.12 -5.68
N SER A 156 9.76 -6.02 -4.44
CA SER A 156 10.56 -6.17 -3.23
C SER A 156 9.77 -6.94 -2.16
N GLY A 157 10.47 -7.47 -1.17
CA GLY A 157 9.88 -8.12 -0.01
C GLY A 157 9.84 -7.19 1.20
N SER A 158 9.29 -7.68 2.32
CA SER A 158 9.27 -6.95 3.59
C SER A 158 10.66 -6.69 4.17
N ALA A 159 11.65 -7.51 3.81
CA ALA A 159 13.03 -7.41 4.30
C ALA A 159 14.06 -7.70 3.18
N GLN A 160 13.61 -7.66 1.93
CA GLN A 160 14.38 -7.92 0.72
C GLN A 160 14.23 -6.72 -0.20
N ILE A 161 15.34 -6.06 -0.56
CA ILE A 161 15.30 -4.95 -1.51
C ILE A 161 15.05 -5.50 -2.91
N GLY A 162 14.37 -4.71 -3.74
CA GLY A 162 14.31 -4.99 -5.16
C GLY A 162 15.69 -4.82 -5.83
N GLN A 163 16.04 -5.79 -6.67
CA GLN A 163 17.19 -5.79 -7.56
C GLN A 163 16.72 -6.30 -8.92
N ASN A 164 15.71 -5.65 -9.46
CA ASN A 164 15.00 -6.12 -10.63
C ASN A 164 15.79 -5.83 -11.91
N GLU A 165 15.73 -6.76 -12.87
CA GLU A 165 16.53 -6.67 -14.10
C GLU A 165 15.80 -5.92 -15.24
N ASP A 166 14.48 -6.08 -15.36
CA ASP A 166 13.70 -5.41 -16.39
C ASP A 166 13.36 -3.97 -16.04
N ALA A 167 12.99 -3.19 -17.05
CA ALA A 167 12.77 -1.75 -16.93
C ALA A 167 11.66 -1.38 -15.92
N VAL A 168 10.59 -2.17 -15.81
CA VAL A 168 9.48 -1.86 -14.87
C VAL A 168 9.94 -2.10 -13.45
N GLY A 169 10.64 -3.20 -13.19
CA GLY A 169 11.17 -3.47 -11.87
C GLY A 169 12.29 -2.51 -11.47
N GLN A 170 13.18 -2.13 -12.39
CA GLN A 170 14.19 -1.11 -12.09
C GLN A 170 13.56 0.25 -11.71
N VAL A 171 12.40 0.58 -12.25
CA VAL A 171 11.65 1.79 -11.87
C VAL A 171 11.02 1.65 -10.50
N ALA A 172 10.54 0.45 -10.13
CA ALA A 172 10.10 0.19 -8.76
C ALA A 172 11.27 0.35 -7.76
N ASP A 173 12.47 -0.14 -8.09
CA ASP A 173 13.67 0.01 -7.25
C ASP A 173 14.08 1.48 -7.11
N ALA A 174 14.07 2.23 -8.22
CA ALA A 174 14.40 3.66 -8.23
C ALA A 174 13.33 4.50 -7.51
N PHE A 175 12.07 4.08 -7.56
CA PHE A 175 10.99 4.70 -6.82
C PHE A 175 11.15 4.50 -5.30
N ALA A 176 11.55 3.31 -4.86
CA ALA A 176 11.90 3.07 -3.45
C ALA A 176 13.03 4.00 -2.98
N HIS A 177 14.08 4.15 -3.79
CA HIS A 177 15.19 5.05 -3.50
C HIS A 177 14.75 6.52 -3.50
N HIS A 178 13.91 6.92 -4.45
CA HIS A 178 13.34 8.27 -4.46
C HIS A 178 12.54 8.56 -3.19
N ILE A 179 11.69 7.66 -2.73
CA ILE A 179 10.95 7.83 -1.47
C ILE A 179 11.92 8.04 -0.31
N PHE A 180 12.99 7.26 -0.26
CA PHE A 180 14.00 7.38 0.78
C PHE A 180 14.69 8.75 0.75
N GLU A 181 15.04 9.27 -0.42
CA GLU A 181 15.64 10.59 -0.55
C GLU A 181 14.65 11.74 -0.31
N ASP A 182 13.45 11.67 -0.89
CA ASP A 182 12.43 12.72 -0.80
C ASP A 182 11.87 12.85 0.62
N SER A 183 11.93 11.77 1.40
CA SER A 183 11.67 11.76 2.85
C SER A 183 12.90 12.11 3.71
N GLN A 184 14.00 12.55 3.12
CA GLN A 184 15.25 12.88 3.81
C GLN A 184 15.80 11.74 4.69
N GLY A 185 15.70 10.51 4.18
CA GLY A 185 16.16 9.29 4.83
C GLY A 185 15.27 8.76 5.94
N GLU A 186 14.08 9.33 6.15
CA GLU A 186 13.20 8.94 7.26
C GLU A 186 12.32 7.72 6.96
N ILE A 187 12.00 7.49 5.69
CA ILE A 187 10.97 6.53 5.27
C ILE A 187 11.49 5.73 4.08
N MET A 188 11.37 4.41 4.14
CA MET A 188 11.61 3.52 3.01
C MET A 188 10.41 2.62 2.80
N PHE A 189 9.90 2.58 1.58
CA PHE A 189 8.82 1.67 1.21
C PHE A 189 9.40 0.29 0.88
N ALA A 190 8.82 -0.72 1.51
CA ALA A 190 9.13 -2.12 1.34
C ALA A 190 7.89 -2.87 0.81
N ASP A 191 8.08 -4.15 0.50
CA ASP A 191 7.02 -5.01 -0.05
C ASP A 191 6.34 -4.40 -1.29
N ILE A 192 7.12 -3.71 -2.14
CA ILE A 192 6.60 -3.02 -3.32
C ILE A 192 6.03 -4.07 -4.27
N GLN A 193 4.73 -3.99 -4.48
CA GLN A 193 3.99 -4.88 -5.35
C GLN A 193 2.90 -4.11 -6.08
N GLY A 194 2.52 -4.60 -7.25
CA GLY A 194 1.56 -3.91 -8.09
C GLY A 194 1.07 -4.75 -9.25
N VAL A 195 0.22 -4.13 -10.06
CA VAL A 195 -0.23 -4.66 -11.33
C VAL A 195 0.49 -3.92 -12.46
N VAL A 196 1.20 -4.68 -13.29
CA VAL A 196 1.84 -4.19 -14.52
C VAL A 196 0.83 -4.25 -15.65
N GLY A 197 0.56 -3.12 -16.29
CA GLY A 197 -0.38 -3.00 -17.41
C GLY A 197 0.27 -2.93 -18.79
N PRO A 198 -0.54 -2.87 -19.86
CA PRO A 198 -0.09 -2.65 -21.22
C PRO A 198 0.43 -1.22 -21.40
N GLY A 199 1.59 -1.08 -22.05
CA GLY A 199 2.38 0.16 -22.00
C GLY A 199 2.94 0.33 -20.59
N PRO A 200 4.22 0.70 -20.42
CA PRO A 200 4.95 0.59 -19.17
C PRO A 200 4.26 1.38 -18.04
N SER A 201 3.34 0.72 -17.35
CA SER A 201 2.42 1.28 -16.37
C SER A 201 2.34 0.32 -15.20
N LEU A 202 2.46 0.89 -14.00
CA LEU A 202 2.55 0.18 -12.75
C LEU A 202 1.59 0.80 -11.76
N ILE A 203 0.59 0.02 -11.35
CA ILE A 203 -0.34 0.41 -10.29
C ILE A 203 0.04 -0.35 -9.02
N LEU A 204 0.63 0.35 -8.06
CA LEU A 204 1.05 -0.19 -6.77
C LEU A 204 -0.11 -0.26 -5.78
N PHE A 205 -0.07 -1.25 -4.90
CA PHE A 205 -1.05 -1.44 -3.84
C PHE A 205 -0.41 -2.17 -2.65
N ASP A 206 -1.11 -2.21 -1.51
CA ASP A 206 -0.68 -2.88 -0.27
C ASP A 206 0.76 -2.52 0.15
N PRO A 207 1.06 -1.21 0.35
CA PRO A 207 2.40 -0.77 0.73
C PRO A 207 2.77 -1.22 2.14
N GLN A 208 4.04 -1.56 2.32
CA GLN A 208 4.70 -1.59 3.63
C GLN A 208 5.74 -0.47 3.69
N ALA A 209 6.02 0.05 4.88
CA ALA A 209 7.13 0.98 5.06
C ALA A 209 7.91 0.71 6.35
N HIS A 210 9.15 1.17 6.33
CA HIS A 210 10.03 1.26 7.48
C HIS A 210 10.36 2.71 7.75
N THR A 211 10.24 3.14 9.00
CA THR A 211 10.54 4.54 9.38
C THR A 211 11.53 4.60 10.53
N ILE A 212 12.28 5.70 10.60
CA ILE A 212 13.21 5.93 11.72
C ILE A 212 12.51 5.80 13.08
N HIS A 213 11.24 6.22 13.16
CA HIS A 213 10.45 6.24 14.39
C HIS A 213 9.58 5.00 14.63
N LYS A 214 9.63 3.98 13.76
CA LYS A 214 8.82 2.75 13.86
C LYS A 214 7.32 3.01 13.98
N ASN A 215 6.80 3.93 13.17
CA ASN A 215 5.43 4.41 13.25
C ASN A 215 4.58 4.18 11.98
N ALA A 216 5.11 3.46 10.98
CA ALA A 216 4.35 3.15 9.75
C ALA A 216 3.32 2.03 9.92
N GLY A 217 3.41 1.20 10.96
CA GLY A 217 2.49 0.09 11.18
C GLY A 217 3.14 -1.09 11.92
N PRO A 218 2.41 -2.20 12.12
CA PRO A 218 2.90 -3.35 12.90
C PRO A 218 4.12 -4.04 12.29
N ASN A 219 4.30 -3.93 10.97
CA ASN A 219 5.44 -4.53 10.26
C ASN A 219 6.64 -3.59 10.15
N ASP A 220 6.58 -2.39 10.72
CA ASP A 220 7.68 -1.44 10.70
C ASP A 220 8.84 -1.88 11.60
N LYS A 221 9.96 -2.29 10.99
CA LYS A 221 11.21 -2.68 11.66
C LYS A 221 12.19 -1.53 11.86
N GLY A 222 11.86 -0.35 11.35
CA GLY A 222 12.58 0.91 11.47
C GLY A 222 14.02 0.90 10.97
N ILE A 223 14.90 1.59 11.68
CA ILE A 223 16.25 1.93 11.20
C ILE A 223 17.09 0.73 10.75
N VAL A 224 16.87 -0.46 11.31
CA VAL A 224 17.59 -1.68 10.91
C VAL A 224 17.32 -2.03 9.44
N GLU A 225 16.09 -1.88 8.96
CA GLU A 225 15.75 -2.12 7.56
C GLU A 225 16.14 -0.93 6.67
N LEU A 226 16.24 0.29 7.21
CA LEU A 226 16.82 1.44 6.48
C LEU A 226 18.32 1.25 6.24
N GLU A 227 19.05 0.78 7.25
CA GLU A 227 20.48 0.44 7.13
C GLU A 227 20.68 -0.71 6.15
N ARG A 228 19.83 -1.74 6.21
CA ARG A 228 19.85 -2.81 5.20
C ARG A 228 19.60 -2.25 3.81
N PHE A 229 18.60 -1.38 3.67
CA PHE A 229 18.28 -0.73 2.40
C PHE A 229 19.52 -0.07 1.78
N VAL A 230 20.19 0.76 2.55
CA VAL A 230 21.41 1.46 2.15
C VAL A 230 22.53 0.50 1.74
N ASN A 231 22.69 -0.61 2.45
CA ASN A 231 23.80 -1.54 2.23
C ASN A 231 23.61 -2.44 1.00
N GLU A 232 22.37 -2.81 0.69
CA GLU A 232 22.09 -3.76 -0.41
C GLU A 232 21.52 -3.09 -1.67
N HIS A 233 21.08 -1.82 -1.60
CA HIS A 233 20.57 -1.10 -2.77
C HIS A 233 21.71 -0.79 -3.74
N VAL A 234 21.50 -1.13 -5.01
CA VAL A 234 22.40 -0.77 -6.11
C VAL A 234 21.65 0.15 -7.05
N CYS A 235 22.13 1.39 -7.21
CA CYS A 235 21.55 2.34 -8.13
C CYS A 235 21.52 1.77 -9.56
N ASN A 236 20.35 1.79 -10.17
CA ASN A 236 20.18 1.42 -11.58
C ASN A 236 20.11 2.68 -12.48
N LYS A 237 19.89 2.47 -13.78
CA LYS A 237 19.85 3.57 -14.77
C LYS A 237 18.80 4.65 -14.46
N PHE A 238 17.70 4.30 -13.79
CA PHE A 238 16.67 5.26 -13.41
C PHE A 238 17.05 6.04 -12.16
N CYS A 239 17.69 5.40 -11.16
CA CYS A 239 18.26 6.13 -10.02
C CYS A 239 19.25 7.21 -10.51
N VAL A 240 20.13 6.83 -11.43
CA VAL A 240 21.11 7.76 -12.04
C VAL A 240 20.41 8.83 -12.88
N GLY A 241 19.44 8.44 -13.71
CA GLY A 241 18.70 9.39 -14.55
C GLY A 241 17.83 10.38 -13.77
N LEU A 242 17.43 10.03 -12.55
CA LEU A 242 16.70 10.89 -11.61
C LEU A 242 17.62 11.70 -10.70
N MET A 243 18.94 11.59 -10.89
CA MET A 243 19.95 12.30 -10.09
C MET A 243 19.79 12.06 -8.59
N LEU A 244 19.42 10.83 -8.18
CA LEU A 244 19.25 10.49 -6.77
C LEU A 244 20.62 10.43 -6.07
N ASP A 245 20.72 11.07 -4.90
CA ASP A 245 21.90 10.96 -4.05
C ASP A 245 22.16 9.50 -3.61
N PRO A 246 23.41 9.10 -3.32
CA PRO A 246 23.67 7.78 -2.78
C PRO A 246 22.92 7.55 -1.46
N ALA A 247 22.19 6.44 -1.35
CA ALA A 247 21.40 6.07 -0.17
C ALA A 247 22.20 6.17 1.15
N ALA A 248 23.49 5.84 1.12
CA ALA A 248 24.38 5.95 2.29
C ALA A 248 24.54 7.38 2.80
N GLU A 249 24.68 8.36 1.90
CA GLU A 249 24.82 9.77 2.26
C GLU A 249 23.51 10.36 2.79
N ILE A 250 22.38 9.92 2.22
CA ILE A 250 21.04 10.28 2.69
C ILE A 250 20.85 9.83 4.15
N LEU A 251 21.12 8.56 4.45
CA LEU A 251 20.94 8.03 5.81
C LEU A 251 21.91 8.66 6.81
N ARG A 252 23.17 8.88 6.42
CA ARG A 252 24.16 9.56 7.27
C ARG A 252 23.64 10.95 7.69
N THR A 253 23.16 11.72 6.72
CA THR A 253 22.62 13.06 6.94
C THR A 253 21.36 13.03 7.82
N ALA A 254 20.48 12.05 7.61
CA ALA A 254 19.29 11.85 8.45
C ALA A 254 19.65 11.57 9.91
N LYS A 255 20.62 10.68 10.16
CA LYS A 255 21.12 10.35 11.51
C LYS A 255 21.73 11.56 12.20
N GLU A 256 22.57 12.33 11.50
CA GLU A 256 23.17 13.57 12.03
C GLU A 256 22.10 14.60 12.43
N ARG A 257 21.10 14.81 11.55
CA ARG A 257 19.99 15.72 11.79
C ARG A 257 19.14 15.30 13.00
N LEU A 258 18.89 14.00 13.15
CA LEU A 258 18.04 13.43 14.21
C LEU A 258 18.80 13.07 15.49
N LYS A 259 20.13 13.20 15.49
CA LYS A 259 21.03 12.86 16.61
C LYS A 259 20.92 11.39 17.03
N LEU A 260 20.93 10.48 16.06
CA LEU A 260 20.90 9.02 16.22
C LEU A 260 22.28 8.38 16.10
#